data_AF-A0A316A4L2-F1
#
_entry.id   AF-A0A316A4L2-F1
#
_cell.length_a   1.000
_cell.length_b   1.000
_cell.length_c   1.000
_cell.angle_alpha   90.00
_cell.angle_beta   90.00
_cell.angle_gamma   90.00
#
_symmetry.space_group_name_H-M   'P 1'
#
loop_
_entity.id
_entity.type
_entity.pdbx_description
1 polymer ?
#
loop_
_entity_poly.entity_id
_entity_poly.type
_entity_poly.pdbx_seq_one_letter_code
_entity_poly.pdbx_strand_id
1 'polypeptide(L)' 'MFRYQLIRDAADPALSPRQRGAAVRALAARTHTDAFGNEVTYSRDHLDRWIRAWRGLSGGVVPARHRQRTRRANVV' A
#
# COMPACT_ATOMS: atom_id res chain seq x y z
N MET A 1 8.63 10.53 4.26
CA MET A 1 8.88 9.07 4.25
C MET A 1 7.90 8.37 3.31
N PHE A 2 8.32 8.05 2.09
CA PHE A 2 7.45 7.54 1.00
C PHE A 2 6.90 6.13 1.25
N ARG A 3 7.73 5.21 1.77
CA ARG A 3 7.34 3.80 2.04
C ARG A 3 6.09 3.69 2.91
N TYR A 4 5.98 4.53 3.96
CA TYR A 4 4.83 4.51 4.86
C TYR A 4 3.55 5.00 4.20
N GLN A 5 3.62 6.01 3.32
CA GLN A 5 2.43 6.46 2.60
C GLN A 5 1.93 5.40 1.62
N LEU A 6 2.86 4.70 0.97
CA LEU A 6 2.55 3.67 -0.01
C LEU A 6 1.82 2.46 0.61
N ILE A 7 2.28 1.98 1.77
CA ILE A 7 1.72 0.77 2.38
C ILE A 7 0.54 1.04 3.30
N ARG A 8 0.30 2.28 3.75
CA ARG A 8 -0.72 2.60 4.78
C ARG A 8 -2.10 2.07 4.40
N ASP A 9 -2.51 2.28 3.15
CA ASP A 9 -3.82 1.82 2.65
C ASP A 9 -3.93 0.30 2.60
N ALA A 10 -2.83 -0.41 2.33
CA ALA A 10 -2.81 -1.88 2.33
C ALA A 10 -2.59 -2.48 3.72
N ALA A 11 -2.02 -1.70 4.64
CA ALA A 11 -1.70 -2.14 5.99
C ALA A 11 -2.88 -1.99 6.97
N ASP A 12 -3.96 -1.29 6.56
CA ASP A 12 -5.17 -1.04 7.35
C ASP A 12 -5.67 -2.33 8.06
N PRO A 13 -5.79 -2.31 9.40
CA PRO A 13 -6.27 -3.45 10.18
C PRO A 13 -7.70 -3.86 9.82
N ALA A 14 -8.54 -2.94 9.33
CA ALA A 14 -9.91 -3.22 8.91
C ALA A 14 -10.01 -4.06 7.62
N LEU A 15 -8.90 -4.23 6.88
CA LEU A 15 -8.90 -5.06 5.67
C LEU A 15 -8.81 -6.55 6.01
N SER A 16 -9.76 -7.30 5.48
CA SER A 16 -9.67 -8.76 5.43
C SER A 16 -8.43 -9.20 4.63
N PRO A 17 -7.91 -10.43 4.86
CA PRO A 17 -6.78 -10.96 4.10
C PRO A 17 -6.98 -10.89 2.57
N ARG A 18 -8.21 -11.11 2.09
CA ARG A 18 -8.56 -11.03 0.67
C ARG A 18 -8.50 -9.60 0.13
N GLN A 19 -9.06 -8.63 0.86
CA GLN A 19 -9.02 -7.22 0.46
C GLN A 19 -7.60 -6.67 0.48
N ARG A 20 -6.79 -7.08 1.47
CA ARG A 20 -5.37 -6.77 1.54
C ARG A 20 -4.61 -7.29 0.32
N GLY A 21 -4.78 -8.57 -0.01
CA GLY A 21 -4.14 -9.15 -1.19
C GLY A 21 -4.52 -8.44 -2.50
N ALA A 22 -5.78 -7.99 -2.63
CA ALA A 22 -6.20 -7.18 -3.77
C ALA A 22 -5.55 -5.78 -3.77
N ALA A 23 -5.44 -5.12 -2.61
CA ALA A 23 -4.78 -3.82 -2.50
C ALA A 23 -3.29 -3.90 -2.83
N VAL A 24 -2.57 -4.89 -2.30
CA VAL A 24 -1.14 -5.10 -2.59
C VAL A 24 -0.91 -5.39 -4.07
N ARG A 25 -1.75 -6.21 -4.70
CA ARG A 25 -1.67 -6.44 -6.16
C ARG A 25 -1.90 -5.16 -6.96
N ALA A 26 -2.86 -4.33 -6.56
CA ALA A 26 -3.12 -3.06 -7.23
C ALA A 26 -1.94 -2.07 -7.08
N LEU A 27 -1.26 -2.09 -5.93
CA LEU A 27 -0.04 -1.29 -5.71
C LEU A 27 1.13 -1.82 -6.54
N ALA A 28 1.33 -3.13 -6.60
CA ALA A 28 2.42 -3.73 -7.37
C ALA A 28 2.25 -3.56 -8.89
N ALA A 29 1.01 -3.42 -9.36
CA ALA A 29 0.71 -3.19 -10.78
C ALA A 29 0.90 -1.71 -11.21
N ARG A 30 1.29 -0.82 -10.30
CA ARG A 30 1.44 0.62 -10.56
C ARG A 30 2.89 1.05 -10.36
N THR A 31 3.32 1.99 -11.20
CA THR A 31 4.52 2.80 -10.97
C THR A 31 4.19 3.88 -9.94
N HIS A 32 5.12 4.15 -9.03
CA HIS A 32 4.96 5.15 -7.98
C HIS A 32 6.09 6.17 -8.07
N THR A 33 5.81 7.40 -7.66
CA THR A 33 6.82 8.46 -7.61
C THR A 33 7.41 8.52 -6.22
N ASP A 34 8.73 8.30 -6.10
CA ASP A 34 9.42 8.43 -4.83
C ASP A 34 9.49 9.89 -4.34
N ALA A 35 10.05 10.09 -3.14
CA ALA A 35 10.15 11.42 -2.55
C ALA A 35 11.11 12.38 -3.30
N PHE A 36 11.89 11.86 -4.24
CA PHE A 36 12.85 12.60 -5.08
C PHE A 36 12.36 12.74 -6.52
N GLY A 37 11.14 12.30 -6.83
CA GLY A 37 10.55 12.38 -8.17
C GLY A 37 10.91 11.21 -9.09
N ASN A 38 11.61 10.18 -8.61
CA ASN A 38 11.93 9.01 -9.43
C ASN A 38 10.74 8.06 -9.53
N GLU A 39 10.57 7.46 -10.71
CA GLU A 39 9.62 6.38 -10.91
C GLU A 39 10.17 5.07 -10.36
N VAL A 40 9.44 4.49 -9.41
CA VAL A 40 9.79 3.23 -8.74
C VAL A 40 8.63 2.26 -8.78
N THR A 41 8.93 1.01 -9.09
CA THR A 41 7.96 -0.09 -9.03
C THR A 41 8.42 -1.08 -7.97
N TYR A 42 7.49 -1.53 -7.13
CA TYR A 42 7.76 -2.53 -6.11
C TYR A 42 7.03 -3.82 -6.40
N SER A 43 7.75 -4.93 -6.22
CA SER A 43 7.13 -6.25 -6.26
C SER A 43 6.16 -6.42 -5.08
N ARG A 44 5.19 -7.32 -5.26
CA ARG A 44 4.27 -7.74 -4.20
C ARG A 44 5.01 -8.16 -2.92
N ASP A 45 6.10 -8.91 -3.07
CA ASP A 45 6.88 -9.42 -1.94
C ASP A 45 7.47 -8.29 -1.08
N HIS A 46 8.01 -7.25 -1.73
CA HIS A 46 8.52 -6.06 -1.05
C HIS A 46 7.43 -5.38 -0.21
N LEU A 47 6.25 -5.20 -0.80
CA LEU A 47 5.11 -4.59 -0.14
C LEU A 47 4.61 -5.46 1.03
N ASP A 48 4.51 -6.78 0.85
CA ASP A 48 4.10 -7.71 1.90
C ASP A 48 5.10 -7.72 3.07
N ARG A 49 6.40 -7.66 2.79
CA ARG A 49 7.46 -7.54 3.82
C ARG A 49 7.33 -6.26 4.62
N TRP A 50 7.08 -5.13 3.96
CA TRP A 50 6.89 -3.84 4.63
C TRP A 50 5.63 -3.81 5.49
N ILE A 51 4.52 -4.36 4.99
CA ILE A 51 3.27 -4.45 5.77
C ILE A 51 3.47 -5.30 7.02
N ARG A 52 4.17 -6.44 6.92
CA ARG A 52 4.49 -7.29 8.08
C ARG A 52 5.37 -6.57 9.09
N ALA A 53 6.46 -5.94 8.64
CA ALA A 53 7.35 -5.17 9.51
C ALA A 53 6.62 -4.04 10.22
N TRP A 54 5.75 -3.34 9.50
CA TRP A 54 4.93 -2.25 10.03
C TRP A 54 3.91 -2.72 11.08
N ARG A 55 3.28 -3.89 10.88
CA ARG A 55 2.39 -4.50 11.88
C ARG A 55 3.13 -4.95 13.14
N GLY A 56 4.37 -5.43 12.99
CA GLY A 56 5.22 -5.78 14.13
C GLY A 56 5.66 -4.57 14.96
N LEU A 57 5.83 -3.40 14.33
CA LEU A 57 6.26 -2.16 15.00
C LEU A 57 5.10 -1.35 15.61
N SER A 58 3.86 -1.48 15.11
CA SER A 58 2.75 -0.56 15.43
C SER A 58 1.78 -1.00 16.52
N GLY A 59 1.91 -2.20 17.11
CA GLY A 59 1.04 -2.61 18.23
C GLY A 59 -0.47 -2.61 17.93
N GLY A 60 -0.88 -2.63 16.65
CA GLY A 60 -2.26 -2.88 16.24
C GLY A 60 -3.22 -1.69 16.17
N VAL A 61 -2.80 -0.44 16.41
CA VAL A 61 -3.73 0.71 16.36
C VAL A 61 -3.35 1.70 15.29
N VAL A 62 -4.00 1.57 14.13
CA VAL A 62 -3.98 2.60 13.09
C VAL A 62 -5.42 2.96 12.75
N PRO A 63 -5.81 4.25 12.82
CA PRO A 63 -7.16 4.66 12.46
C PRO A 63 -7.37 4.36 10.97
N ALA A 64 -8.37 3.51 10.71
CA ALA A 64 -8.78 3.15 9.36
C ALA A 64 -9.14 4.44 8.59
N ARG A 65 -8.40 4.76 7.53
CA ARG A 65 -8.81 5.84 6.64
C ARG A 65 -9.88 5.28 5.72
N HIS A 66 -11.04 5.91 5.75
CA HIS A 66 -12.15 5.61 4.83
C HIS A 66 -11.60 5.60 3.39
N ARG A 67 -11.65 4.42 2.77
CA ARG A 67 -11.02 4.11 1.50
C ARG A 67 -11.52 5.07 0.41
N GLN A 68 -10.67 5.99 -0.02
CA GLN A 68 -10.93 6.75 -1.25
C GLN A 68 -10.87 5.77 -2.41
N ARG A 69 -12.03 5.51 -3.00
CA ARG A 69 -12.18 4.64 -4.17
C ARG A 69 -11.73 5.45 -5.38
N THR A 70 -10.41 5.62 -5.56
CA THR A 70 -9.85 6.26 -6.76
C THR A 70 -10.04 5.34 -7.95
N ARG A 71 -11.21 5.47 -8.58
CA ARG A 71 -11.49 5.00 -9.92
C ARG A 71 -10.89 6.06 -10.85
N ARG A 72 -9.69 5.83 -11.38
CA ARG A 72 -9.24 6.52 -12.59
C ARG A 72 -8.56 5.51 -13.51
N ALA A 73 -9.30 5.22 -14.58
CA ALA A 73 -8.74 4.82 -15.85
C ALA A 73 -7.91 6.00 -16.38
N ASN A 74 -6.70 5.71 -16.86
CA ASN A 74 -6.23 6.29 -18.12
C ASN A 74 -5.06 5.45 -18.63
N VAL A 75 -5.27 4.78 -19.75
CA VAL A 75 -4.22 4.23 -20.61
C VAL A 75 -4.60 4.68 -22.01
N VAL A 76 -3.70 5.49 -22.58
CA VAL A 76 -3.60 5.99 -23.97
C VAL A 76 -4.59 7.09 -24.37
#